data_AF-A0A535KN24-F1
#
_entry.id   AF-A0A535KN24-F1
#
_cell.length_a   1.000
_cell.length_b   1.000
_cell.length_c   1.000
_cell.angle_alpha   90.00
_cell.angle_beta   90.00
_cell.angle_gamma   90.00
#
_symmetry.space_group_name_H-M   'P 1'
#
loop_
_entity.id
_entity.type
_entity.pdbx_description
1 polymer ?
#
loop_
_entity_poly.entity_id
_entity_poly.type
_entity_poly.pdbx_seq_one_letter_code
_entity_poly.pdbx_strand_id
1 'polypeptide(L)'
;FADYKLPQVLRHFGVLEYHPTLAERIDNQQLLEAGSEEEVEIRAATIWACELLRREMIRQDHPVTAAEIDLRLWLLGQNSSEMRPYHRTRTIYY
;
A
#
# COMPACT_ATOMS: atom_id res chain seq x y z
N PHE A 1 7.37 7.66 -3.36
CA PHE A 1 6.47 8.20 -2.31
C PHE A 1 5.23 7.33 -2.37
N ALA A 2 4.85 6.67 -1.27
CA ALA A 2 3.78 5.66 -1.30
C ALA A 2 2.45 6.31 -1.72
N ASP A 3 2.08 6.09 -2.98
CA ASP A 3 0.76 6.34 -3.53
C ASP A 3 -0.27 5.54 -2.70
N TYR A 4 -1.49 6.06 -2.55
CA TYR A 4 -2.59 5.37 -1.87
C TYR A 4 -2.97 4.04 -2.56
N LYS A 5 -2.55 3.84 -3.81
CA LYS A 5 -2.77 2.61 -4.58
C LYS A 5 -1.94 1.41 -4.13
N LEU A 6 -0.67 1.59 -3.78
CA LEU A 6 0.18 0.49 -3.35
C LEU A 6 -0.38 -0.24 -2.11
N PRO A 7 -0.77 0.44 -1.01
CA PRO A 7 -1.37 -0.25 0.13
C PRO A 7 -2.69 -0.94 -0.24
N GLN A 8 -3.45 -0.43 -1.22
CA GLN A 8 -4.65 -1.10 -1.73
C GLN A 8 -4.31 -2.46 -2.33
N VAL A 9 -3.31 -2.49 -3.20
CA VAL A 9 -2.84 -3.69 -3.90
C VAL A 9 -2.27 -4.69 -2.90
N LEU A 10 -1.39 -4.23 -1.99
CA LEU A 10 -0.80 -5.08 -0.97
C LEU A 10 -1.85 -5.65 -0.02
N ARG A 11 -2.89 -4.89 0.34
CA ARG A 11 -4.03 -5.38 1.12
C ARG A 11 -4.85 -6.42 0.34
N HIS A 12 -5.10 -6.19 -0.95
CA HIS A 12 -5.85 -7.13 -1.78
C HIS A 12 -5.16 -8.50 -1.87
N PHE A 13 -3.81 -8.52 -1.98
CA PHE A 13 -3.03 -9.75 -2.01
C PHE A 13 -2.69 -10.34 -0.63
N GLY A 14 -3.19 -9.75 0.47
CA GLY A 14 -2.93 -10.23 1.83
C GLY A 14 -1.49 -10.00 2.33
N VAL A 15 -0.73 -9.11 1.67
CA VAL A 15 0.60 -8.70 2.15
C VAL A 15 0.48 -7.69 3.30
N LEU A 16 -0.53 -6.80 3.22
CA LEU A 16 -0.91 -5.94 4.33
C LEU A 16 -2.24 -6.41 4.92
N GLU A 17 -2.23 -6.65 6.23
CA GLU A 17 -3.43 -6.95 7.00
C GLU A 17 -3.67 -5.82 8.00
N TYR A 18 -4.88 -5.29 8.01
CA TYR A 18 -5.25 -4.21 8.92
C TYR A 18 -6.02 -4.77 10.10
N HIS A 19 -5.84 -4.14 11.26
CA HIS A 19 -6.71 -4.37 12.40
C HIS A 19 -8.19 -4.19 12.00
N PRO A 20 -9.14 -5.00 12.50
CA PRO A 20 -10.54 -4.96 12.05
C PRO A 20 -11.18 -3.58 12.06
N THR A 21 -10.89 -2.76 13.08
CA THR A 21 -11.41 -1.39 13.18
C THR A 21 -10.87 -0.48 12.07
N LEU A 22 -9.58 -0.56 11.76
CA LEU A 22 -8.96 0.20 10.68
C LEU A 22 -9.47 -0.27 9.31
N ALA A 23 -9.60 -1.59 9.13
CA ALA A 23 -10.18 -2.17 7.93
C ALA A 23 -11.60 -1.64 7.67
N GLU A 24 -12.46 -1.64 8.68
CA GLU A 24 -13.83 -1.11 8.60
C GLU A 24 -13.86 0.38 8.24
N ARG A 25 -13.00 1.20 8.85
CA ARG A 25 -12.91 2.63 8.52
C ARG A 25 -12.53 2.86 7.05
N ILE A 26 -11.55 2.12 6.55
CA ILE A 26 -11.10 2.20 5.16
C ILE A 26 -12.16 1.68 4.19
N ASP A 27 -12.82 0.56 4.52
CA ASP A 27 -13.88 -0.03 3.69
C ASP A 27 -15.10 0.89 3.58
N ASN A 28 -15.41 1.62 4.65
CA ASN A 28 -16.41 2.70 4.67
C ASN A 28 -15.90 4.02 4.07
N GLN A 29 -14.70 4.03 3.50
CA GLN A 29 -14.07 5.20 2.87
C GLN A 29 -13.96 6.43 3.77
N GLN A 30 -13.86 6.21 5.08
CA GLN A 30 -13.67 7.28 6.05
C GLN A 30 -12.29 7.92 5.87
N LEU A 31 -12.22 9.23 6.09
CA LEU A 31 -10.96 9.95 6.05
C LEU A 31 -10.10 9.57 7.26
N LEU A 32 -8.83 9.26 6.99
CA LEU A 32 -7.79 9.28 8.00
C LEU A 32 -7.19 10.68 8.05
N GLU A 33 -6.89 11.14 9.26
CA GLU A 33 -6.21 12.42 9.46
C GLU A 33 -4.76 12.30 8.99
N ALA A 34 -4.26 13.33 8.30
CA ALA A 34 -2.88 13.35 7.85
C ALA A 34 -1.92 13.34 9.04
N GLY A 35 -0.97 12.39 9.08
CA GLY A 35 -0.07 12.22 10.21
C GLY A 35 -0.67 11.48 11.41
N SER A 36 -1.90 10.96 11.30
CA SER A 36 -2.44 10.02 12.30
C SER A 36 -1.64 8.71 12.30
N GLU A 37 -1.64 8.01 13.44
CA GLU A 37 -0.92 6.74 13.61
C GLU A 37 -1.33 5.73 12.53
N GLU A 38 -2.62 5.55 12.28
CA GLU A 38 -3.12 4.64 11.25
C GLU A 38 -2.61 5.00 9.85
N GLU A 39 -2.60 6.28 9.51
CA GLU A 39 -2.16 6.77 8.20
C GLU A 39 -0.64 6.56 8.01
N VAL A 40 0.13 6.87 9.05
CA VAL A 40 1.59 6.69 9.08
C VAL A 40 1.95 5.20 9.03
N GLU A 41 1.26 4.35 9.79
CA GLU A 41 1.48 2.91 9.81
C GLU A 41 1.24 2.28 8.45
N ILE A 42 0.13 2.61 7.78
CA ILE A 42 -0.17 2.09 6.43
C ILE A 42 0.96 2.46 5.46
N ARG A 43 1.44 3.70 5.50
CA ARG A 43 2.53 4.17 4.61
C ARG A 43 3.87 3.50 4.93
N ALA A 44 4.23 3.42 6.21
CA ALA A 44 5.46 2.78 6.65
C ALA A 44 5.47 1.28 6.29
N ALA A 45 4.35 0.58 6.56
CA ALA A 45 4.19 -0.82 6.21
C ALA A 45 4.25 -1.05 4.70
N THR A 46 3.69 -0.14 3.89
CA THR A 46 3.79 -0.20 2.42
C THR A 46 5.25 -0.12 1.95
N ILE A 47 6.02 0.84 2.48
CA ILE A 47 7.45 1.00 2.13
C ILE A 47 8.22 -0.27 2.53
N TRP A 48 7.95 -0.79 3.72
CA TRP A 48 8.63 -1.98 4.21
C TRP A 48 8.28 -3.23 3.40
N ALA A 49 7.01 -3.41 3.03
CA ALA A 49 6.58 -4.49 2.16
C ALA A 49 7.29 -4.45 0.79
N CYS A 50 7.42 -3.28 0.17
CA CYS A 50 8.17 -3.13 -1.08
C CYS A 50 9.65 -3.49 -0.91
N GLU A 51 10.28 -3.12 0.21
CA GLU A 51 11.68 -3.48 0.49
C GLU A 51 11.84 -4.99 0.72
N LEU A 52 10.91 -5.64 1.42
CA LEU A 52 10.90 -7.09 1.60
C LEU A 52 10.76 -7.82 0.26
N LEU A 53 9.85 -7.37 -0.61
CA LEU A 53 9.72 -7.89 -1.97
C LEU A 53 11.01 -7.74 -2.77
N ARG A 54 11.68 -6.58 -2.69
CA ARG A 54 12.95 -6.33 -3.36
C ARG A 54 14.05 -7.28 -2.91
N ARG A 55 14.19 -7.47 -1.58
CA ARG A 55 15.17 -8.39 -1.01
C ARG A 55 14.92 -9.82 -1.46
N GLU A 56 13.66 -10.23 -1.49
CA GLU A 56 13.28 -11.58 -1.92
C GLU A 56 13.57 -11.80 -3.40
N MET A 57 13.30 -10.82 -4.27
CA MET A 57 13.64 -10.89 -5.70
C MET A 57 15.16 -11.01 -5.92
N ILE A 58 15.96 -10.24 -5.19
CA ILE A 58 17.43 -10.36 -5.24
C ILE A 58 17.90 -11.75 -4.76
N ARG A 59 17.29 -12.29 -3.71
CA ARG A 59 17.60 -13.63 -3.20
C ARG A 59 17.32 -14.72 -4.24
N GLN A 60 16.37 -14.49 -5.14
CA GLN A 60 16.01 -15.37 -6.26
C GLN A 60 16.77 -15.07 -7.56
N ASP A 61 17.87 -14.30 -7.50
CA ASP A 61 18.67 -13.88 -8.66
C ASP A 61 17.86 -13.08 -9.71
N HIS A 62 16.83 -12.38 -9.25
CA HIS A 62 16.03 -11.46 -10.06
C HIS A 62 16.23 -10.02 -9.54
N PRO A 63 17.35 -9.36 -9.89
CA PRO A 63 17.61 -8.01 -9.41
C PRO A 63 16.54 -7.04 -9.93
N VAL A 64 15.88 -6.34 -9.01
CA VAL A 64 14.87 -5.31 -9.29
C VAL A 64 15.11 -4.09 -8.43
N THR A 65 14.79 -2.93 -8.97
CA THR A 65 14.84 -1.65 -8.27
C THR A 65 13.54 -1.39 -7.51
N ALA A 66 13.61 -0.53 -6.49
CA ALA A 66 12.41 -0.07 -5.79
C ALA A 66 11.40 0.61 -6.73
N ALA A 67 11.89 1.34 -7.75
CA ALA A 67 11.05 1.99 -8.75
C ALA A 67 10.30 0.98 -9.64
N GLU A 68 10.93 -0.13 -10.00
CA GLU A 68 10.27 -1.19 -10.78
C GLU A 68 9.19 -1.92 -9.97
N ILE A 69 9.42 -2.15 -8.67
CA ILE A 69 8.40 -2.71 -7.78
C ILE A 69 7.22 -1.76 -7.67
N ASP A 70 7.48 -0.47 -7.44
CA ASP A 70 6.45 0.56 -7.34
C ASP A 70 5.61 0.62 -8.64
N LEU A 71 6.25 0.68 -9.80
CA LEU A 71 5.59 0.67 -11.10
C LEU A 71 4.72 -0.58 -11.30
N ARG A 72 5.25 -1.77 -10.98
CA ARG A 72 4.51 -3.03 -11.14
C ARG A 72 3.28 -3.09 -10.22
N LEU A 73 3.43 -2.70 -8.96
CA LEU A 73 2.31 -2.63 -8.02
C LEU A 73 1.27 -1.58 -8.46
N TRP A 74 1.72 -0.43 -8.93
CA TRP A 74 0.83 0.61 -9.45
C TRP A 74 0.04 0.15 -10.68
N LEU A 75 0.68 -0.58 -11.61
CA LEU A 75 0.05 -1.19 -12.78
C LEU A 75 -1.00 -2.23 -12.37
N LEU A 76 -0.70 -3.08 -11.38
CA LEU A 76 -1.68 -4.02 -10.82
C LEU A 76 -2.89 -3.29 -10.23
N GLY A 77 -2.67 -2.15 -9.58
CA GLY A 77 -3.70 -1.30 -8.98
C GLY A 77 -4.62 -0.59 -9.97
N GLN A 78 -4.31 -0.60 -11.27
CA GLN A 78 -5.21 -0.06 -12.31
C GLN A 78 -6.46 -0.92 -12.47
N ASN A 79 -6.34 -2.24 -12.32
CA ASN A 79 -7.45 -3.20 -12.35
C ASN A 79 -8.13 -3.31 -10.98
N SER A 80 -8.52 -2.18 -10.40
CA SER A 80 -8.99 -2.10 -9.00
C SER A 80 -10.46 -2.49 -8.78
N SER A 81 -11.18 -2.95 -9.80
CA SER A 81 -12.61 -3.29 -9.70
C SER A 81 -12.91 -4.38 -8.65
N GLU A 82 -11.96 -5.28 -8.40
CA GLU A 82 -12.08 -6.38 -7.44
C GLU A 82 -11.40 -6.07 -6.09
N MET A 83 -10.78 -4.89 -5.95
CA MET A 83 -10.01 -4.53 -4.77
C MET A 83 -10.85 -3.75 -3.76
N ARG A 84 -10.66 -4.04 -2.47
CA ARG A 84 -11.22 -3.22 -1.39
C ARG A 84 -10.72 -1.77 -1.49
N PRO A 85 -11.45 -0.77 -0.96
CA PRO A 85 -11.02 0.62 -1.02
C PRO A 85 -9.64 0.87 -0.41
N TYR A 86 -8.98 1.94 -0.89
CA TYR A 86 -7.75 2.47 -0.32
C TYR A 86 -8.03 3.46 0.81
N HIS A 87 -7.05 3.64 1.70
CA HIS A 87 -7.11 4.68 2.73
C HIS A 87 -7.18 6.06 2.08
N ARG A 88 -8.04 6.95 2.61
CA ARG A 88 -8.19 8.32 2.10
C ARG A 88 -7.67 9.29 3.14
N THR A 89 -6.73 10.14 2.73
CA THR A 89 -6.15 11.16 3.59
C THR A 89 -6.18 12.48 2.84
N ARG A 90 -6.69 13.54 3.48
CA ARG A 90 -6.65 14.88 2.89
C ARG A 90 -5.36 15.56 3.28
N THR A 91 -4.55 15.92 2.28
CA THR A 91 -3.25 16.56 2.49
C THR A 91 -2.91 17.50 1.34
N ILE A 92 -1.89 18.34 1.52
CA ILE A 92 -1.33 19.23 0.48
C ILE A 92 -0.20 18.56 -0.31
N TYR A 93 0.27 17.41 0.17
CA TYR A 93 1.22 16.58 -0.53
C TYR A 93 0.40 15.71 -1.49
N TYR A 94 0.71 15.78 -2.80
CA TYR A 94 0.09 15.06 -3.94
C TYR A 94 -1.40 15.32 -4.23
#